data_AF-A0A1I2WGF0-F1
#
_entry.id   AF-A0A1I2WGF0-F1
#
_cell.length_a   1.000
_cell.length_b   1.000
_cell.length_c   1.000
_cell.angle_alpha   90.00
_cell.angle_beta   90.00
_cell.angle_gamma   90.00
#
_symmetry.space_group_name_H-M   'P 1'
#
loop_
_entity.id
_entity.type
_entity.pdbx_description
1 polymer ?
#
loop_
_entity_poly.entity_id
_entity_poly.type
_entity_poly.pdbx_seq_one_letter_code
_entity_poly.pdbx_strand_id
1 'polypeptide(L)'
;KLQKEFQGRSYDLLISHTTIVFTRFILLSWQNRCSTDNRTLGGMFYELCDEMNELDWAVALTQLMDILHDALTKTKKSIKRWVTCQLTQWIESLPNYIKVYLPKLGCES
;
A
#
# COMPACT_ATOMS: atom_id res chain seq x y z
N LYS A 1 -45.19 -12.77 -28.47
CA LYS A 1 -44.82 -12.68 -29.91
C LYS A 1 -43.33 -12.41 -29.94
N LEU A 2 -42.48 -13.41 -30.26
CA LEU A 2 -41.03 -13.20 -30.33
C LEU A 2 -40.76 -12.15 -31.40
N GLN A 3 -40.10 -11.06 -30.99
CA GLN A 3 -39.83 -9.91 -31.85
C GLN A 3 -38.95 -10.40 -33.00
N LYS A 4 -39.40 -10.19 -34.24
CA LYS A 4 -38.67 -10.62 -35.43
C LYS A 4 -37.44 -9.73 -35.57
N GLU A 5 -36.30 -10.19 -35.09
CA GLU A 5 -35.06 -9.41 -35.20
C GLU A 5 -34.71 -9.19 -36.68
N PHE A 6 -34.29 -7.97 -36.99
CA PHE A 6 -33.93 -7.58 -38.35
C PHE A 6 -32.63 -8.27 -38.76
N GLN A 7 -32.74 -9.30 -39.59
CA GLN A 7 -31.62 -10.06 -40.14
C GLN A 7 -31.11 -9.41 -41.43
N GLY A 8 -30.48 -8.24 -41.33
CA GLY A 8 -29.90 -7.63 -42.51
C GLY A 8 -28.57 -8.29 -42.88
N ARG A 9 -28.33 -8.44 -44.19
CA ARG A 9 -27.27 -9.27 -44.76
C ARG A 9 -26.05 -8.48 -45.27
N SER A 10 -26.01 -7.16 -45.05
CA SER A 10 -24.86 -6.35 -45.41
C SER A 10 -23.77 -6.43 -44.34
N TYR A 11 -22.51 -6.44 -44.76
CA TYR A 11 -21.36 -6.45 -43.86
C TYR A 11 -21.36 -5.23 -42.92
N ASP A 12 -21.66 -4.04 -43.43
CA ASP A 12 -21.72 -2.81 -42.62
C ASP A 12 -22.77 -2.88 -41.52
N LEU A 13 -23.92 -3.51 -41.79
CA LEU A 13 -24.95 -3.68 -40.78
C LEU A 13 -24.52 -4.68 -39.71
N LEU A 14 -23.88 -5.80 -40.10
CA LEU A 14 -23.36 -6.78 -39.16
C LEU A 14 -22.29 -6.17 -38.25
N ILE A 15 -21.39 -5.36 -38.80
CA ILE A 15 -20.37 -4.61 -38.05
C ILE A 15 -21.03 -3.61 -37.10
N SER A 16 -22.00 -2.84 -37.59
CA SER A 16 -22.74 -1.86 -36.76
C SER A 16 -23.49 -2.53 -35.62
N HIS A 17 -24.18 -3.63 -35.91
CA HIS A 17 -24.95 -4.41 -34.93
C HIS A 17 -24.04 -4.98 -33.83
N THR A 18 -22.94 -5.64 -34.22
CA THR A 18 -21.97 -6.17 -33.24
C THR A 18 -21.33 -5.05 -32.43
N THR A 19 -20.99 -3.92 -33.04
CA THR A 19 -20.44 -2.74 -32.36
C THR A 19 -21.41 -2.21 -31.29
N ILE A 20 -22.69 -2.07 -31.61
CA ILE A 20 -23.71 -1.60 -30.65
C ILE A 20 -23.84 -2.59 -29.48
N VAL A 21 -23.88 -3.89 -29.76
CA VAL A 21 -23.97 -4.94 -28.74
C VAL A 21 -22.75 -4.91 -27.81
N PHE A 22 -21.54 -4.85 -28.36
CA PHE A 22 -20.31 -4.76 -27.57
C PHE A 22 -20.23 -3.47 -26.76
N THR A 23 -20.60 -2.33 -27.35
CA THR A 23 -20.61 -1.04 -26.65
C THR A 23 -21.54 -1.09 -25.43
N ARG A 24 -22.74 -1.63 -25.60
CA ARG A 24 -23.71 -1.80 -24.50
C ARG A 24 -23.16 -2.74 -23.42
N PHE A 25 -22.55 -3.85 -23.82
CA PHE A 25 -21.93 -4.78 -22.88
C PHE A 25 -20.81 -4.11 -22.08
N ILE A 26 -19.88 -3.40 -22.75
CA ILE A 26 -18.77 -2.71 -22.10
C ILE A 26 -19.29 -1.69 -21.07
N LEU A 27 -20.30 -0.90 -21.44
CA LEU A 27 -20.86 0.15 -20.60
C LEU A 27 -21.58 -0.42 -19.37
N LEU A 28 -22.38 -1.47 -19.54
CA LEU A 28 -23.03 -2.18 -18.42
C LEU A 28 -22.00 -2.87 -17.51
N SER A 29 -20.97 -3.47 -18.09
CA SER A 29 -19.88 -4.11 -17.33
C SER A 29 -19.11 -3.09 -16.50
N TRP A 30 -18.86 -1.90 -17.05
CA TRP A 30 -18.24 -0.78 -16.35
C TRP A 30 -19.11 -0.33 -15.18
N GLN A 31 -20.39 -0.05 -15.42
CA GLN A 31 -21.32 0.39 -14.38
C GLN A 31 -21.46 -0.64 -13.26
N ASN A 32 -21.51 -1.94 -13.61
CA ASN A 32 -21.54 -3.02 -12.63
C ASN A 32 -20.25 -3.07 -11.79
N ARG A 33 -19.07 -2.88 -12.40
CA ARG A 33 -17.82 -2.77 -11.62
C ARG A 33 -17.85 -1.58 -10.66
N CYS A 34 -18.31 -0.41 -11.11
CA CYS A 34 -18.45 0.75 -10.22
C CYS A 34 -19.42 0.50 -9.05
N SER A 35 -20.45 -0.32 -9.25
CA SER A 35 -21.46 -0.60 -8.23
C SER A 35 -21.14 -1.81 -7.33
N THR A 36 -20.32 -2.75 -7.78
CA THR A 36 -20.18 -4.08 -7.14
C THR A 36 -18.73 -4.47 -6.87
N ASP A 37 -17.75 -3.83 -7.52
CA ASP A 37 -16.34 -4.18 -7.36
C ASP A 37 -15.67 -3.31 -6.27
N ASN A 38 -15.34 -3.95 -5.14
CA ASN A 38 -14.54 -3.35 -4.08
C ASN A 38 -13.13 -2.96 -4.54
N ARG A 39 -12.63 -3.39 -5.71
CA ARG A 39 -11.34 -2.94 -6.26
C ARG A 39 -11.30 -1.47 -6.67
N THR A 40 -12.45 -0.79 -6.70
CA THR A 40 -12.50 0.68 -6.76
C THR A 40 -11.83 1.33 -5.53
N LEU A 41 -11.60 0.57 -4.45
CA LEU A 41 -10.76 0.95 -3.33
C LEU A 41 -9.26 0.99 -3.65
N GLY A 42 -8.80 0.48 -4.79
CA GLY A 42 -7.38 0.56 -5.16
C GLY A 42 -6.90 2.01 -5.30
N GLY A 43 -7.76 2.90 -5.82
CA GLY A 43 -7.50 4.34 -5.85
C GLY A 43 -7.47 4.94 -4.44
N MET A 44 -8.46 4.63 -3.61
CA MET A 44 -8.48 5.07 -2.21
C MET A 44 -7.28 4.53 -1.41
N PHE A 45 -6.85 3.30 -1.65
CA PHE A 45 -5.66 2.72 -1.03
C PHE A 45 -4.39 3.43 -1.50
N TYR A 46 -4.31 3.79 -2.78
CA TYR A 46 -3.21 4.58 -3.32
C TYR A 46 -3.17 5.97 -2.68
N GLU A 47 -4.31 6.68 -2.61
CA GLU A 47 -4.42 7.99 -1.96
C GLU A 47 -4.12 7.91 -0.47
N LEU A 48 -4.63 6.90 0.24
CA LEU A 48 -4.29 6.64 1.65
C LEU A 48 -2.80 6.34 1.84
N CYS A 49 -2.18 5.57 0.95
CA CYS A 49 -0.74 5.30 1.01
C CYS A 49 0.10 6.56 0.71
N ASP A 50 -0.38 7.44 -0.17
CA ASP A 50 0.26 8.71 -0.49
C ASP A 50 0.14 9.70 0.69
N GLU A 51 -1.03 9.81 1.33
CA GLU A 51 -1.20 10.60 2.55
C GLU A 51 -0.41 10.00 3.74
N MET A 52 -0.34 8.68 3.88
CA MET A 52 0.49 8.02 4.89
C MET A 52 1.99 8.25 4.67
N ASN A 53 2.41 8.65 3.47
CA ASN A 53 3.78 9.05 3.18
C ASN A 53 4.13 10.40 3.83
N GLU A 54 3.13 11.20 4.21
CA GLU A 54 3.32 12.53 4.82
C GLU A 54 3.72 12.43 6.30
N LEU A 55 3.34 11.34 7.00
CA LEU A 55 3.92 10.97 8.29
C LEU A 55 5.03 9.94 8.06
N ASP A 56 6.16 10.39 7.54
CA ASP A 56 7.32 9.55 7.22
C ASP A 56 7.73 8.74 8.46
N TRP A 57 7.28 7.48 8.52
CA TRP A 57 7.46 6.59 9.66
C TRP A 57 8.95 6.39 9.97
N ALA A 58 9.83 6.57 8.99
CA ALA A 58 11.27 6.52 9.20
C ALA A 58 11.75 7.78 9.95
N VAL A 59 11.20 8.96 9.67
CA VAL A 59 11.39 10.16 10.51
C VAL A 59 10.86 9.93 11.93
N ALA A 60 9.67 9.36 12.09
CA ALA A 60 9.13 9.06 13.43
C ALA A 60 10.00 8.04 14.19
N LEU A 61 10.48 7.01 13.50
CA LEU A 61 11.34 5.96 14.06
C LEU A 61 12.71 6.51 14.48
N THR A 62 13.32 7.35 13.65
CA THR A 62 14.60 8.01 13.96
C THR A 62 14.46 8.94 15.16
N GLN A 63 13.41 9.77 15.22
CA GLN A 63 13.10 10.61 16.37
C GLN A 63 12.90 9.80 17.66
N LEU A 64 12.21 8.65 17.59
CA LEU A 64 12.04 7.77 18.75
C LEU A 64 13.39 7.23 19.25
N MET A 65 14.30 6.86 18.34
CA MET A 65 15.64 6.40 18.70
C MET A 65 16.49 7.51 19.34
N ASP A 66 16.36 8.75 18.88
CA ASP A 66 17.06 9.89 19.48
C ASP A 66 16.56 10.19 20.89
N ILE A 67 15.24 10.20 21.10
CA ILE A 67 14.63 10.37 22.43
C ILE A 67 15.07 9.25 23.37
N LEU A 68 15.06 8.00 22.89
CA LEU A 68 15.51 6.85 23.67
C LEU A 68 17.00 6.98 24.03
N HIS A 69 17.84 7.40 23.08
CA HIS A 69 19.25 7.62 23.33
C HIS A 69 19.48 8.71 24.39
N ASP A 70 18.81 9.86 24.28
CA ASP A 70 18.89 10.95 25.26
C ASP A 70 18.44 10.49 26.65
N ALA A 71 17.32 9.76 26.72
CA ALA A 71 16.84 9.17 27.98
C ALA A 71 17.89 8.22 28.59
N LEU A 72 18.54 7.38 27.77
CA LEU A 72 19.58 6.46 28.24
C LEU A 72 20.83 7.19 28.75
N THR A 73 21.19 8.35 28.21
CA THR A 73 22.32 9.14 28.73
C THR A 73 22.11 9.60 30.17
N LYS A 74 20.84 9.78 30.59
CA LYS A 74 20.45 10.21 31.93
C LYS A 74 20.33 9.04 32.93
N THR A 75 20.52 7.80 32.48
CA THR A 75 20.40 6.60 33.32
C THR A 75 21.74 6.05 33.81
N LYS A 76 21.69 5.14 34.79
CA LYS A 76 22.87 4.44 35.29
C LYS A 76 23.53 3.61 34.18
N LYS A 77 24.87 3.56 34.17
CA LYS A 77 25.67 2.83 33.16
C LYS A 77 25.25 1.36 32.97
N SER A 78 24.85 0.68 34.04
CA SER A 78 24.37 -0.71 33.99
C SER A 78 23.07 -0.87 33.20
N ILE A 79 22.10 0.02 33.43
CA ILE A 79 20.82 0.05 32.70
C ILE A 79 21.07 0.41 31.24
N LYS A 80 21.89 1.45 31.00
CA LYS A 80 22.29 1.83 29.64
C LYS A 80 22.85 0.63 28.87
N ARG A 81 23.82 -0.09 29.44
CA ARG A 81 24.42 -1.27 28.79
C ARG A 81 23.38 -2.36 28.51
N TRP A 82 22.53 -2.67 29.48
CA TRP A 82 21.50 -3.70 29.31
C TRP A 82 20.51 -3.34 28.21
N VAL A 83 19.96 -2.11 28.21
CA VAL A 83 19.02 -1.64 27.19
C VAL A 83 19.68 -1.60 25.81
N THR A 84 20.92 -1.14 25.68
CA THR A 84 21.63 -1.11 24.39
C THR A 84 21.83 -2.51 23.82
N CYS A 85 22.17 -3.50 24.66
CA CYS A 85 22.29 -4.88 24.22
C CYS A 85 20.95 -5.47 23.75
N GLN A 86 19.86 -5.22 24.48
CA GLN A 86 18.51 -5.65 24.07
C GLN A 86 18.07 -4.97 22.76
N LEU A 87 18.35 -3.68 22.61
CA LEU A 87 18.02 -2.93 21.41
C LEU A 87 18.79 -3.46 20.19
N THR A 88 20.06 -3.83 20.37
CA THR A 88 20.88 -4.42 19.30
C THR A 88 20.33 -5.76 18.83
N GLN A 89 19.96 -6.65 19.76
CA GLN A 89 19.34 -7.94 19.44
C GLN A 89 18.00 -7.77 18.70
N TRP A 90 17.20 -6.79 19.12
CA TRP A 90 15.96 -6.45 18.42
C TRP A 90 16.24 -5.92 17.00
N ILE A 91 17.19 -5.01 16.83
CA ILE A 91 17.57 -4.48 15.50
C ILE A 91 18.03 -5.61 14.58
N GLU A 92 18.83 -6.56 15.08
CA GLU A 92 19.30 -7.71 14.28
C GLU A 92 18.15 -8.60 13.78
N SER A 93 17.06 -8.70 14.53
CA SER A 93 15.86 -9.46 14.14
C SER A 93 15.01 -8.79 13.06
N LEU A 94 15.21 -7.49 12.79
CA LEU A 94 14.39 -6.74 11.83
C LEU A 94 14.76 -7.01 10.36
N PRO A 95 13.80 -6.82 9.43
CA PRO A 95 14.07 -6.82 8.00
C PRO A 95 15.10 -5.76 7.56
N ASN A 96 15.84 -6.05 6.48
CA ASN A 96 16.90 -5.17 5.97
C ASN A 96 16.40 -3.78 5.58
N TYR A 97 15.18 -3.66 5.06
CA TYR A 97 14.62 -2.37 4.65
C TYR A 97 14.37 -1.42 5.84
N ILE A 98 14.18 -1.95 7.06
CA ILE A 98 14.01 -1.13 8.28
C ILE A 98 15.38 -0.78 8.89
N LYS A 99 16.33 -1.72 8.85
CA LYS A 99 17.68 -1.56 9.43
C LYS A 99 18.43 -0.35 8.88
N VAL A 100 18.17 0.07 7.64
CA VAL A 100 18.80 1.25 7.02
C VAL A 100 18.51 2.54 7.79
N TYR A 101 17.37 2.61 8.48
CA TYR A 101 16.93 3.80 9.23
C TYR A 101 17.37 3.79 10.70
N LEU A 102 18.02 2.73 11.18
CA LEU A 102 18.35 2.55 12.60
C LEU A 102 19.85 2.78 12.86
N PRO A 103 20.21 3.39 14.01
CA PRO A 103 21.60 3.63 14.36
C PRO A 103 22.34 2.30 14.59
N LYS A 104 23.60 2.23 14.14
CA LYS A 104 24.49 1.12 14.49
C LYS A 104 24.89 1.25 15.95
N LEU A 105 24.33 0.40 16.79
CA LEU A 105 24.66 0.32 18.21
C LEU A 105 25.67 -0.81 18.42
N GLY A 106 26.80 -0.50 19.06
CA GLY A 106 27.75 -1.50 19.53
C GLY A 106 27.41 -1.92 20.95
N CYS A 107 27.24 -3.22 21.19
CA CYS A 107 27.30 -3.76 22.54
C CYS A 107 28.65 -4.46 22.72
N GLU A 108 29.57 -3.81 23.45
CA GLU A 108 30.77 -4.50 23.93
C GLU A 108 30.32 -5.56 24.95
N SER A 109 30.57 -6.84 24.64
CA SER A 109 30.33 -7.98 25.54
C SER A 109 31.39 -8.02 26.64
#